data_AF-A0A5P9WWG8-F1
#
_entry.id   AF-A0A5P9WWG8-F1
#
_cell.length_a   1.000
_cell.length_b   1.000
_cell.length_c   1.000
_cell.angle_alpha   90.00
_cell.angle_beta   90.00
_cell.angle_gamma   90.00
#
_symmetry.space_group_name_H-M   'P 1'
#
loop_
_entity.id
_entity.type
_entity.pdbx_description
1 polymer ?
#
loop_
_entity_poly.entity_id
_entity_poly.type
_entity_poly.pdbx_seq_one_letter_code
_entity_poly.pdbx_strand_id
1 'polypeptide(L)'
;MFDHALRLHRETPDQPLRRGGSPCPDEEAHRRRQRPKAAGGGRSAGRGVALLLDAHFARGSASPGELAAVCHDVHIPIHPDEHITAAAERADGRRARETGRWLVRHGTDRCSVTLELALIAAVGTADDIRRVQTIGLLSDWFGPLAAHALARLAGGAEAVAWLAERVTGWGRVYAVHTLCRLDDPVTRPWLLRRACDGDFLNAYFVGDVVRTTGLHEAATASHVDDEIMDHAGRILLVMTGSSGMGATLSRYPHAEAVLAAHLRHLTRTEPSAGRYCTAASLAGNLGEDGDEGSIGPARRWRHHRDGYLSLLARDDWCGVAREALAAKDPGILWLVETAWGRRLAAFAGRPSPQSSDRSSPQ
;
A
#
# COMPACT_ATOMS: atom_id res chain seq x y z
N MET A 1 18.49 -11.70 -8.12
CA MET A 1 17.37 -10.80 -7.76
C MET A 1 17.84 -9.52 -7.07
N PHE A 2 18.70 -9.60 -6.05
CA PHE A 2 19.16 -8.43 -5.29
C PHE A 2 19.76 -7.31 -6.14
N ASP A 3 20.72 -7.61 -7.02
CA ASP A 3 21.35 -6.60 -7.86
C ASP A 3 20.37 -5.94 -8.84
N HIS A 4 19.33 -6.66 -9.24
CA HIS A 4 18.25 -6.12 -10.07
C HIS A 4 17.42 -5.09 -9.29
N ALA A 5 16.95 -5.44 -8.10
CA ALA A 5 16.21 -4.52 -7.24
C ALA A 5 17.05 -3.29 -6.88
N LEU A 6 18.32 -3.49 -6.53
CA LEU A 6 19.26 -2.42 -6.22
C LEU A 6 19.50 -1.48 -7.41
N ARG A 7 19.64 -2.02 -8.63
CA ARG A 7 19.78 -1.20 -9.84
C ARG A 7 18.55 -0.32 -10.06
N LEU A 8 17.36 -0.90 -10.02
CA LEU A 8 16.10 -0.16 -10.20
C LEU A 8 15.91 0.92 -9.12
N HIS A 9 16.24 0.59 -7.87
CA HIS A 9 16.17 1.55 -6.77
C HIS A 9 17.12 2.74 -6.97
N ARG A 10 18.34 2.51 -7.48
CA ARG A 10 19.29 3.59 -7.76
C ARG A 10 18.79 4.55 -8.85
N GLU A 11 17.99 4.06 -9.80
CA GLU A 11 17.37 4.89 -10.84
C GLU A 11 16.23 5.75 -10.27
N THR A 12 15.57 5.29 -9.20
CA THR A 12 14.40 5.93 -8.58
C THR A 12 14.42 5.80 -7.04
N PRO A 13 15.33 6.49 -6.34
CA PRO A 13 15.61 6.22 -4.92
C PRO A 13 14.44 6.55 -3.99
N ASP A 14 13.62 7.52 -4.36
CA ASP A 14 12.52 8.02 -3.53
C ASP A 14 11.14 7.77 -4.14
N GLN A 15 11.05 6.94 -5.18
CA GLN A 15 9.80 6.60 -5.82
C GLN A 15 9.59 5.08 -5.83
N PRO A 16 8.32 4.63 -5.83
CA PRO A 16 8.02 3.24 -6.06
C PRO A 16 8.57 2.74 -7.39
N LEU A 17 9.04 1.48 -7.41
CA LEU A 17 9.52 0.87 -8.63
C LEU A 17 8.39 0.79 -9.67
N ARG A 18 8.70 1.15 -10.92
CA ARG A 18 7.75 0.97 -12.03
C ARG A 18 7.33 -0.50 -12.10
N ARG A 19 6.02 -0.75 -12.10
CA ARG A 19 5.41 -2.10 -12.16
C ARG A 19 5.99 -3.06 -11.10
N GLY A 20 6.28 -2.57 -9.89
CA GLY A 20 6.81 -3.40 -8.80
C GLY A 20 8.18 -4.02 -9.09
N GLY A 21 8.93 -3.48 -10.07
CA GLY A 21 10.19 -4.03 -10.55
C GLY A 21 10.06 -5.14 -11.59
N SER A 22 8.86 -5.35 -12.15
CA SER A 22 8.66 -6.29 -13.26
C SER A 22 9.20 -5.75 -14.60
N PRO A 23 9.74 -6.62 -15.48
CA PRO A 23 9.84 -8.06 -15.32
C PRO A 23 11.00 -8.50 -14.41
N CYS A 24 10.75 -9.52 -13.60
CA CYS A 24 11.80 -10.11 -12.76
C CYS A 24 12.79 -10.92 -13.61
N PRO A 25 14.09 -10.98 -13.23
CA PRO A 25 15.11 -11.75 -13.95
C PRO A 25 14.78 -13.21 -14.26
N ASP A 26 13.98 -13.87 -13.42
CA ASP A 26 13.59 -15.27 -13.52
C ASP A 26 12.21 -15.49 -14.19
N GLU A 27 11.56 -14.44 -14.67
CA GLU A 27 10.16 -14.51 -15.09
C GLU A 27 9.94 -15.48 -16.26
N GLU A 28 10.86 -15.52 -17.23
CA GLU A 28 10.78 -16.43 -18.37
C GLU A 28 10.91 -17.91 -17.95
N ALA A 29 11.76 -18.20 -16.95
CA ALA A 29 11.90 -19.56 -16.42
C ALA A 29 10.60 -20.04 -15.75
N HIS A 30 9.91 -19.13 -15.05
CA HIS A 30 8.62 -19.40 -14.40
C HIS A 30 7.44 -19.41 -15.39
N ARG A 31 7.51 -18.74 -16.55
CA ARG A 31 6.49 -18.85 -17.59
C ARG A 31 6.50 -20.20 -18.29
N ARG A 32 7.68 -20.79 -18.51
CA ARG A 32 7.84 -22.04 -19.27
C ARG A 32 7.54 -23.30 -18.47
N ARG A 33 7.46 -23.20 -17.14
CA ARG A 33 7.27 -24.35 -16.24
C ARG A 33 5.97 -24.21 -15.44
N GLN A 34 5.26 -25.31 -15.27
CA GLN A 34 4.10 -25.33 -14.36
C GLN A 34 4.60 -25.12 -12.93
N ARG A 35 4.05 -24.12 -12.24
CA ARG A 35 4.38 -23.87 -10.84
C ARG A 35 4.05 -25.09 -9.98
N PRO A 36 4.95 -25.51 -9.07
CA PRO A 36 4.63 -26.48 -8.05
C PRO A 36 3.38 -26.03 -7.28
N LYS A 37 2.34 -26.86 -7.28
CA LYS A 37 1.13 -26.61 -6.49
C LYS A 37 1.44 -26.88 -5.02
N ALA A 38 0.87 -26.08 -4.12
CA ALA A 38 0.92 -26.36 -2.70
C ALA A 38 0.38 -27.78 -2.43
N ALA A 39 1.16 -28.60 -1.75
CA ALA A 39 0.72 -29.93 -1.32
C ALA A 39 -0.16 -29.78 -0.06
N GLY A 40 -1.47 -29.94 -0.23
CA GLY A 40 -2.45 -29.84 0.86
C GLY A 40 -2.99 -28.42 1.13
N GLY A 41 -3.86 -28.30 2.14
CA GLY A 41 -4.45 -27.01 2.54
C GLY A 41 -3.40 -26.02 3.07
N GLY A 42 -3.72 -24.73 3.13
CA GLY A 42 -2.75 -23.66 3.42
C GLY A 42 -1.90 -23.81 4.69
N ARG A 43 -2.32 -24.63 5.68
CA ARG A 43 -1.55 -24.91 6.92
C ARG A 43 -0.42 -25.94 6.76
N SER A 44 -0.31 -26.63 5.63
CA SER A 44 0.76 -27.62 5.38
C SER A 44 1.77 -27.19 4.31
N ALA A 45 1.61 -25.99 3.74
CA ALA A 45 2.36 -25.55 2.57
C ALA A 45 3.88 -25.50 2.82
N GLY A 46 4.35 -25.03 3.99
CA GLY A 46 5.77 -24.97 4.31
C GLY A 46 6.41 -26.26 4.85
N ARG A 47 5.65 -27.35 5.09
CA ARG A 47 6.21 -28.58 5.68
C ARG A 47 7.30 -29.23 4.84
N GLY A 48 7.10 -29.28 3.52
CA GLY A 48 8.11 -29.82 2.60
C GLY A 48 9.40 -29.00 2.62
N VAL A 49 9.27 -27.67 2.66
CA VAL A 49 10.40 -26.75 2.76
C VAL A 49 11.12 -26.91 4.11
N ALA A 50 10.37 -27.06 5.21
CA ALA A 50 10.94 -27.28 6.53
C ALA A 50 11.78 -28.57 6.60
N LEU A 51 11.31 -29.67 6.00
CA LEU A 51 12.08 -30.92 5.91
C LEU A 51 13.37 -30.75 5.09
N LEU A 52 13.31 -29.97 3.99
CA LEU A 52 14.50 -29.66 3.20
C LEU A 52 15.50 -28.81 3.99
N LEU A 53 15.03 -27.86 4.79
CA LEU A 53 15.87 -27.08 5.69
C LEU A 53 16.51 -27.95 6.76
N ASP A 54 15.73 -28.80 7.43
CA ASP A 54 16.25 -29.73 8.46
C ASP A 54 17.33 -30.64 7.84
N ALA A 55 17.09 -31.22 6.66
CA ALA A 55 18.07 -32.04 5.95
C ALA A 55 19.31 -31.26 5.51
N HIS A 56 19.15 -30.00 5.10
CA HIS A 56 20.27 -29.12 4.75
C HIS A 56 21.12 -28.81 5.99
N PHE A 57 20.49 -28.41 7.10
CA PHE A 57 21.21 -28.05 8.33
C PHE A 57 21.79 -29.26 9.07
N ALA A 58 21.22 -30.46 8.94
CA ALA A 58 21.81 -31.69 9.47
C ALA A 58 23.17 -32.04 8.80
N ARG A 59 23.37 -31.64 7.53
CA ARG A 59 24.62 -31.86 6.80
C ARG A 59 25.59 -30.71 7.04
N GLY A 60 26.55 -30.87 7.95
CA GLY A 60 27.50 -29.81 8.34
C GLY A 60 28.29 -29.15 7.20
N SER A 61 28.48 -29.85 6.07
CA SER A 61 29.20 -29.37 4.89
C SER A 61 28.30 -28.85 3.76
N ALA A 62 26.97 -28.88 3.92
CA ALA A 62 26.05 -28.50 2.85
C ALA A 62 26.16 -27.00 2.53
N SER A 63 26.38 -26.69 1.26
CA SER A 63 26.48 -25.31 0.79
C SER A 63 25.09 -24.69 0.58
N PRO A 64 24.92 -23.37 0.81
CA PRO A 64 23.67 -22.68 0.46
C PRO A 64 23.28 -22.80 -1.02
N GLY A 65 24.24 -23.02 -1.92
CA GLY A 65 24.01 -23.24 -3.35
C GLY A 65 23.24 -24.53 -3.65
N GLU A 66 23.47 -25.61 -2.89
CA GLU A 66 22.68 -26.84 -3.00
C GLU A 66 21.21 -26.58 -2.66
N LEU A 67 20.97 -25.78 -1.61
CA LEU A 67 19.62 -25.41 -1.20
C LEU A 67 18.93 -24.55 -2.28
N ALA A 68 19.65 -23.58 -2.86
CA ALA A 68 19.11 -22.75 -3.93
C ALA A 68 18.70 -23.56 -5.17
N ALA A 69 19.45 -24.62 -5.51
CA ALA A 69 19.14 -25.48 -6.65
C ALA A 69 17.81 -26.23 -6.48
N VAL A 70 17.49 -26.67 -5.26
CA VAL A 70 16.25 -27.41 -4.99
C VAL A 70 15.04 -26.52 -4.75
N CYS A 71 15.23 -25.24 -4.42
CA CYS A 71 14.12 -24.31 -4.13
C CYS A 71 13.19 -24.07 -5.32
N HIS A 72 13.70 -24.14 -6.55
CA HIS A 72 12.92 -23.89 -7.75
C HIS A 72 11.78 -24.91 -7.93
N ASP A 73 12.00 -26.16 -7.51
CA ASP A 73 11.08 -27.28 -7.72
C ASP A 73 10.07 -27.45 -6.58
N VAL A 74 10.08 -26.55 -5.59
CA VAL A 74 9.24 -26.64 -4.39
C VAL A 74 8.40 -25.38 -4.23
N HIS A 75 7.16 -25.57 -3.79
CA HIS A 75 6.31 -24.44 -3.43
C HIS A 75 6.79 -23.82 -2.12
N ILE A 76 7.26 -22.57 -2.18
CA ILE A 76 7.66 -21.78 -1.01
C ILE A 76 6.59 -20.72 -0.75
N PRO A 77 5.92 -20.73 0.43
CA PRO A 77 4.89 -19.74 0.76
C PRO A 77 5.46 -18.32 0.71
N ILE A 78 4.70 -17.39 0.12
CA ILE A 78 5.04 -15.95 0.11
C ILE A 78 4.60 -15.22 1.40
N HIS A 79 3.95 -15.95 2.31
CA HIS A 79 3.51 -15.49 3.62
C HIS A 79 4.29 -16.22 4.73
N PRO A 80 4.33 -15.69 5.95
CA PRO A 80 4.98 -16.36 7.08
C PRO A 80 4.42 -17.77 7.29
N ASP A 81 5.31 -18.74 7.48
CA ASP A 81 4.97 -20.14 7.68
C ASP A 81 5.71 -20.68 8.92
N GLU A 82 4.93 -21.19 9.88
CA GLU A 82 5.43 -21.67 11.17
C GLU A 82 6.42 -22.84 11.04
N HIS A 83 6.29 -23.69 10.01
CA HIS A 83 7.15 -24.86 9.84
C HIS A 83 8.54 -24.43 9.37
N ILE A 84 8.59 -23.45 8.45
CA ILE A 84 9.84 -22.86 7.98
C ILE A 84 10.54 -22.11 9.11
N THR A 85 9.78 -21.30 9.87
CA THR A 85 10.32 -20.59 11.04
C THR A 85 10.90 -21.57 12.07
N ALA A 86 10.15 -22.61 12.44
CA ALA A 86 10.61 -23.59 13.41
C ALA A 86 11.85 -24.37 12.93
N ALA A 87 11.95 -24.69 11.63
CA ALA A 87 13.15 -25.34 11.07
C ALA A 87 14.38 -24.43 11.14
N ALA A 88 14.21 -23.14 10.86
CA ALA A 88 15.28 -22.15 10.97
C ALA A 88 15.75 -21.96 12.43
N GLU A 89 14.81 -21.93 13.38
CA GLU A 89 15.10 -21.76 14.81
C GLU A 89 15.72 -23.00 15.46
N ARG A 90 15.45 -24.21 14.95
CA ARG A 90 16.12 -25.45 15.38
C ARG A 90 17.59 -25.52 14.94
N ALA A 91 17.92 -24.86 13.83
CA ALA A 91 19.27 -24.86 13.30
C ALA A 91 20.20 -23.95 14.13
N ASP A 92 21.51 -24.08 13.91
CA ASP A 92 22.45 -23.07 14.40
C ASP A 92 22.08 -21.70 13.80
N GLY A 93 21.73 -20.75 14.67
CA GLY A 93 21.19 -19.46 14.23
C GLY A 93 22.16 -18.63 13.37
N ARG A 94 23.47 -18.79 13.57
CA ARG A 94 24.48 -18.15 12.71
C ARG A 94 24.46 -18.77 11.32
N ARG A 95 24.45 -20.10 11.24
CA ARG A 95 24.38 -20.82 9.96
C ARG A 95 23.10 -20.53 9.20
N ALA A 96 21.94 -20.54 9.86
CA ALA A 96 20.66 -20.21 9.22
C ALA A 96 20.65 -18.78 8.66
N ARG A 97 21.21 -17.80 9.40
CA ARG A 97 21.40 -16.43 8.91
C ARG A 97 22.36 -16.36 7.72
N GLU A 98 23.52 -17.02 7.80
CA GLU A 98 24.51 -17.02 6.72
C GLU A 98 23.95 -17.64 5.44
N THR A 99 23.18 -18.73 5.56
CA THR A 99 22.43 -19.32 4.45
C THR A 99 21.43 -18.32 3.85
N GLY A 100 20.62 -17.66 4.67
CA GLY A 100 19.72 -16.59 4.22
C GLY A 100 20.48 -15.50 3.45
N ARG A 101 21.47 -14.87 4.08
CA ARG A 101 22.30 -13.81 3.47
C ARG A 101 22.92 -14.23 2.13
N TRP A 102 23.34 -15.49 2.02
CA TRP A 102 23.87 -16.02 0.78
C TRP A 102 22.80 -16.12 -0.31
N LEU A 103 21.61 -16.65 0.02
CA LEU A 103 20.50 -16.83 -0.91
C LEU A 103 20.00 -15.50 -1.50
N VAL A 104 19.93 -14.41 -0.73
CA VAL A 104 19.56 -13.11 -1.31
C VAL A 104 20.63 -12.58 -2.26
N ARG A 105 21.91 -12.71 -1.88
CA ARG A 105 23.02 -12.13 -2.64
C ARG A 105 23.25 -12.87 -3.94
N HIS A 106 23.11 -14.19 -3.94
CA HIS A 106 23.46 -15.07 -5.07
C HIS A 106 22.24 -15.70 -5.75
N GLY A 107 21.06 -15.64 -5.13
CA GLY A 107 19.82 -16.18 -5.68
C GLY A 107 19.39 -15.46 -6.95
N THR A 108 19.28 -16.22 -8.03
CA THR A 108 18.73 -15.78 -9.31
C THR A 108 17.24 -16.10 -9.44
N ASP A 109 16.71 -17.02 -8.63
CA ASP A 109 15.31 -17.47 -8.63
C ASP A 109 14.52 -16.91 -7.43
N ARG A 110 13.25 -16.54 -7.68
CA ARG A 110 12.37 -15.96 -6.65
C ARG A 110 12.05 -16.91 -5.51
N CYS A 111 12.01 -18.23 -5.71
CA CYS A 111 11.78 -19.20 -4.64
C CYS A 111 12.93 -19.15 -3.64
N SER A 112 14.18 -19.19 -4.12
CA SER A 112 15.38 -19.13 -3.27
C SER A 112 15.43 -17.84 -2.43
N VAL A 113 15.02 -16.70 -3.01
CA VAL A 113 14.95 -15.42 -2.31
C VAL A 113 13.75 -15.35 -1.35
N THR A 114 12.65 -16.02 -1.66
CA THR A 114 11.52 -16.15 -0.74
C THR A 114 11.95 -16.92 0.52
N LEU A 115 12.74 -17.99 0.34
CA LEU A 115 13.31 -18.74 1.46
C LEU A 115 14.26 -17.90 2.31
N GLU A 116 15.07 -17.06 1.68
CA GLU A 116 15.91 -16.09 2.40
C GLU A 116 15.10 -15.22 3.35
N LEU A 117 14.04 -14.57 2.86
CA LEU A 117 13.22 -13.70 3.69
C LEU A 117 12.61 -14.46 4.88
N ALA A 118 12.22 -15.72 4.68
CA ALA A 118 11.72 -16.57 5.75
C ALA A 118 12.80 -16.91 6.80
N LEU A 119 14.03 -17.20 6.36
CA LEU A 119 15.17 -17.45 7.26
C LEU A 119 15.55 -16.19 8.04
N ILE A 120 15.64 -15.04 7.36
CA ILE A 120 15.96 -13.75 8.01
C ILE A 120 14.84 -13.32 8.96
N ALA A 121 13.58 -13.56 8.62
CA ALA A 121 12.48 -13.34 9.56
C ALA A 121 12.69 -14.16 10.83
N ALA A 122 13.08 -15.44 10.73
CA ALA A 122 13.24 -16.30 11.89
C ALA A 122 14.44 -15.91 12.78
N VAL A 123 15.62 -15.75 12.18
CA VAL A 123 16.89 -15.68 12.92
C VAL A 123 17.74 -14.44 12.64
N GLY A 124 17.25 -13.50 11.83
CA GLY A 124 17.95 -12.30 11.36
C GLY A 124 18.30 -11.29 12.44
N THR A 125 19.08 -10.28 12.05
CA THR A 125 19.55 -9.19 12.92
C THR A 125 19.34 -7.83 12.25
N ALA A 126 19.55 -6.74 12.99
CA ALA A 126 19.44 -5.38 12.43
C ALA A 126 20.34 -5.15 11.18
N ASP A 127 21.48 -5.86 11.08
CA ASP A 127 22.37 -5.82 9.90
C ASP A 127 21.70 -6.30 8.61
N ASP A 128 20.58 -7.01 8.72
CA ASP A 128 19.83 -7.56 7.60
C ASP A 128 18.78 -6.58 7.05
N ILE A 129 18.48 -5.48 7.75
CA ILE A 129 17.44 -4.50 7.36
C ILE A 129 17.62 -4.03 5.92
N ARG A 130 18.81 -3.53 5.55
CA ARG A 130 19.05 -3.01 4.20
C ARG A 130 18.86 -4.07 3.11
N ARG A 131 19.17 -5.34 3.43
CA ARG A 131 19.01 -6.44 2.47
C ARG A 131 17.55 -6.74 2.22
N VAL A 132 16.78 -6.87 3.31
CA VAL A 132 15.34 -7.11 3.27
C VAL A 132 14.62 -5.94 2.60
N GLN A 133 14.97 -4.70 2.92
CA GLN A 133 14.45 -3.50 2.27
C GLN A 133 14.67 -3.52 0.75
N THR A 134 15.90 -3.81 0.31
CA THR A 134 16.23 -3.84 -1.12
C THR A 134 15.42 -4.88 -1.88
N ILE A 135 15.27 -6.09 -1.34
CA ILE A 135 14.41 -7.13 -1.96
C ILE A 135 12.93 -6.79 -1.86
N GLY A 136 12.49 -6.22 -0.73
CA GLY A 136 11.10 -5.84 -0.50
C GLY A 136 10.54 -4.84 -1.51
N LEU A 137 11.40 -4.07 -2.19
CA LEU A 137 11.01 -3.19 -3.30
C LEU A 137 10.39 -3.94 -4.48
N LEU A 138 10.74 -5.22 -4.67
CA LEU A 138 10.10 -6.13 -5.62
C LEU A 138 8.78 -6.67 -5.04
N SER A 139 7.91 -5.73 -4.66
CA SER A 139 6.87 -5.95 -3.67
C SER A 139 5.71 -6.84 -4.13
N ASP A 140 5.52 -7.03 -5.44
CA ASP A 140 4.51 -7.91 -6.03
C ASP A 140 4.68 -9.36 -5.56
N TRP A 141 5.91 -9.79 -5.31
CA TRP A 141 6.22 -11.14 -4.83
C TRP A 141 6.70 -11.17 -3.39
N PHE A 142 7.61 -10.24 -3.04
CA PHE A 142 8.32 -10.30 -1.76
C PHE A 142 7.71 -9.42 -0.68
N GLY A 143 6.74 -8.56 -1.01
CA GLY A 143 6.13 -7.60 -0.09
C GLY A 143 5.67 -8.21 1.26
N PRO A 144 4.86 -9.30 1.27
CA PRO A 144 4.35 -9.85 2.54
C PRO A 144 5.46 -10.36 3.46
N LEU A 145 6.39 -11.17 2.94
CA LEU A 145 7.51 -11.70 3.73
C LEU A 145 8.54 -10.63 4.08
N ALA A 146 8.82 -9.67 3.21
CA ALA A 146 9.74 -8.58 3.51
C ALA A 146 9.21 -7.69 4.66
N ALA A 147 7.94 -7.30 4.60
CA ALA A 147 7.31 -6.55 5.69
C ALA A 147 7.34 -7.35 7.01
N HIS A 148 7.02 -8.65 6.95
CA HIS A 148 7.10 -9.52 8.12
C HIS A 148 8.52 -9.65 8.69
N ALA A 149 9.51 -9.87 7.83
CA ALA A 149 10.91 -10.00 8.23
C ALA A 149 11.39 -8.71 8.89
N LEU A 150 11.17 -7.55 8.27
CA LEU A 150 11.54 -6.25 8.87
C LEU A 150 10.90 -6.04 10.23
N ALA A 151 9.62 -6.37 10.40
CA ALA A 151 8.91 -6.22 11.67
C ALA A 151 9.48 -7.06 12.83
N ARG A 152 10.29 -8.08 12.53
CA ARG A 152 10.94 -8.92 13.54
C ARG A 152 12.35 -8.46 13.90
N LEU A 153 12.92 -7.53 13.12
CA LEU A 153 14.27 -7.00 13.38
C LEU A 153 14.20 -5.82 14.35
N ALA A 154 15.25 -5.64 15.15
CA ALA A 154 15.40 -4.43 15.97
C ALA A 154 15.51 -3.18 15.06
N GLY A 155 14.71 -2.14 15.33
CA GLY A 155 14.55 -0.99 14.43
C GLY A 155 13.63 -1.27 13.22
N GLY A 156 12.89 -2.37 13.26
CA GLY A 156 12.04 -2.83 12.17
C GLY A 156 10.93 -1.86 11.77
N ALA A 157 10.34 -1.13 12.72
CA ALA A 157 9.22 -0.23 12.45
C ALA A 157 9.59 0.87 11.45
N GLU A 158 10.69 1.58 11.67
CA GLU A 158 11.21 2.58 10.73
C GLU A 158 11.57 1.96 9.38
N ALA A 159 12.11 0.74 9.39
CA ALA A 159 12.45 0.05 8.16
C ALA A 159 11.22 -0.33 7.32
N VAL A 160 10.13 -0.73 7.96
CA VAL A 160 8.84 -0.98 7.30
C VAL A 160 8.22 0.34 6.80
N ALA A 161 8.31 1.43 7.56
CA ALA A 161 7.83 2.74 7.11
C ALA A 161 8.59 3.22 5.87
N TRP A 162 9.92 3.07 5.85
CA TRP A 162 10.75 3.33 4.67
C TRP A 162 10.30 2.51 3.46
N LEU A 163 9.97 1.23 3.67
CA LEU A 163 9.49 0.35 2.60
C LEU A 163 8.11 0.80 2.10
N ALA A 164 7.19 1.12 3.01
CA ALA A 164 5.84 1.57 2.69
C ALA A 164 5.81 2.85 1.82
N GLU A 165 6.80 3.72 1.95
CA GLU A 165 6.96 4.89 1.08
C GLU A 165 7.36 4.55 -0.36
N ARG A 166 7.98 3.39 -0.57
CA ARG A 166 8.66 3.00 -1.82
C ARG A 166 8.00 1.80 -2.51
N VAL A 167 6.81 1.43 -2.08
CA VAL A 167 6.00 0.36 -2.70
C VAL A 167 4.58 0.86 -2.94
N THR A 168 3.92 0.25 -3.92
CA THR A 168 2.52 0.51 -4.29
C THR A 168 1.72 -0.78 -4.27
N GLY A 169 0.41 -0.68 -4.47
CA GLY A 169 -0.50 -1.81 -4.53
C GLY A 169 -0.40 -2.75 -3.33
N TRP A 170 -0.37 -4.06 -3.56
CA TRP A 170 -0.32 -5.07 -2.50
C TRP A 170 0.92 -4.95 -1.61
N GLY A 171 2.07 -4.52 -2.15
CA GLY A 171 3.26 -4.23 -1.36
C GLY A 171 3.00 -3.23 -0.25
N ARG A 172 2.29 -2.13 -0.59
CA ARG A 172 1.90 -1.09 0.37
C ARG A 172 0.90 -1.62 1.38
N VAL A 173 -0.08 -2.41 0.94
CA VAL A 173 -1.05 -3.06 1.84
C VAL A 173 -0.34 -3.85 2.94
N TYR A 174 0.61 -4.72 2.57
CA TYR A 174 1.35 -5.51 3.56
C TYR A 174 2.21 -4.66 4.48
N ALA A 175 2.89 -3.64 3.96
CA ALA A 175 3.74 -2.77 4.77
C ALA A 175 2.93 -1.94 5.77
N VAL A 176 1.85 -1.28 5.33
CA VAL A 176 1.00 -0.45 6.20
C VAL A 176 0.26 -1.30 7.23
N HIS A 177 -0.29 -2.46 6.83
CA HIS A 177 -0.91 -3.37 7.79
C HIS A 177 0.10 -3.85 8.84
N THR A 178 1.35 -4.09 8.43
CA THR A 178 2.43 -4.45 9.36
C THR A 178 2.74 -3.32 10.34
N LEU A 179 2.81 -2.06 9.89
CA LEU A 179 2.98 -0.90 10.77
C LEU A 179 1.84 -0.77 11.78
N CYS A 180 0.59 -0.96 11.32
CA CYS A 180 -0.58 -0.90 12.20
C CYS A 180 -0.54 -1.99 13.28
N ARG A 181 -0.04 -3.19 12.94
CA ARG A 181 0.13 -4.28 13.91
C ARG A 181 1.27 -4.01 14.91
N LEU A 182 2.35 -3.37 14.47
CA LEU A 182 3.45 -2.98 15.35
C LEU A 182 3.01 -1.90 16.34
N ASP A 183 2.14 -0.99 15.90
CA ASP A 183 1.66 0.18 16.68
C ASP A 183 2.81 0.93 17.38
N ASP A 184 3.93 1.07 16.67
CA ASP A 184 5.12 1.72 17.19
C ASP A 184 4.93 3.25 17.19
N PRO A 185 5.09 3.93 18.34
CA PRO A 185 4.97 5.39 18.44
C PRO A 185 5.84 6.17 17.45
N VAL A 186 7.01 5.63 17.05
CA VAL A 186 7.90 6.27 16.07
C VAL A 186 7.26 6.36 14.69
N THR A 187 6.41 5.39 14.33
CA THR A 187 5.78 5.32 12.99
C THR A 187 4.36 5.88 12.96
N ARG A 188 3.73 6.09 14.12
CA ARG A 188 2.37 6.66 14.20
C ARG A 188 2.24 8.03 13.51
N PRO A 189 3.19 8.99 13.64
CA PRO A 189 3.15 10.24 12.90
C PRO A 189 3.15 10.07 11.38
N TRP A 190 3.84 9.04 10.87
CA TRP A 190 3.86 8.69 9.45
C TRP A 190 2.52 8.11 9.00
N LEU A 191 1.93 7.21 9.80
CA LEU A 191 0.61 6.64 9.53
C LEU A 191 -0.47 7.72 9.44
N LEU A 192 -0.41 8.74 10.29
CA LEU A 192 -1.34 9.88 10.34
C LEU A 192 -1.26 10.85 9.14
N ARG A 193 -0.18 10.80 8.36
CA ARG A 193 0.09 11.77 7.30
C ARG A 193 0.17 11.14 5.91
N ARG A 194 0.61 9.88 5.85
CA ARG A 194 1.11 9.30 4.59
C ARG A 194 0.60 7.89 4.30
N ALA A 195 -0.11 7.22 5.21
CA ALA A 195 -0.50 5.82 5.00
C ALA A 195 -1.29 5.57 3.71
N CYS A 196 -2.20 6.49 3.35
CA CYS A 196 -3.06 6.39 2.18
C CYS A 196 -2.60 7.36 1.10
N ASP A 197 -2.27 6.83 -0.08
CA ASP A 197 -1.78 7.56 -1.24
C ASP A 197 -2.86 7.79 -2.32
N GLY A 198 -4.10 7.33 -2.08
CA GLY A 198 -5.21 7.44 -3.03
C GLY A 198 -5.45 6.19 -3.89
N ASP A 199 -4.61 5.16 -3.78
CA ASP A 199 -4.86 3.85 -4.39
C ASP A 199 -6.13 3.18 -3.80
N PHE A 200 -6.88 2.44 -4.62
CA PHE A 200 -8.10 1.75 -4.20
C PHE A 200 -7.81 0.62 -3.19
N LEU A 201 -6.62 0.01 -3.25
CA LEU A 201 -6.19 -1.02 -2.31
C LEU A 201 -6.00 -0.49 -0.88
N ASN A 202 -5.97 0.84 -0.70
CA ASN A 202 -6.00 1.44 0.64
C ASN A 202 -7.22 1.01 1.47
N ALA A 203 -8.33 0.63 0.80
CA ALA A 203 -9.53 0.10 1.46
C ALA A 203 -9.25 -1.13 2.35
N TYR A 204 -8.22 -1.94 2.02
CA TYR A 204 -7.87 -3.14 2.79
C TYR A 204 -7.21 -2.86 4.14
N PHE A 205 -6.69 -1.65 4.38
CA PHE A 205 -6.00 -1.32 5.62
C PHE A 205 -6.45 -0.01 6.27
N VAL A 206 -7.29 0.79 5.62
CA VAL A 206 -7.73 2.10 6.14
C VAL A 206 -8.35 2.01 7.54
N GLY A 207 -9.07 0.91 7.82
CA GLY A 207 -9.65 0.63 9.12
C GLY A 207 -8.60 0.45 10.22
N ASP A 208 -7.51 -0.24 9.91
CA ASP A 208 -6.41 -0.43 10.86
C ASP A 208 -5.69 0.90 11.11
N VAL A 209 -5.48 1.71 10.06
CA VAL A 209 -4.86 3.03 10.19
C VAL A 209 -5.66 3.93 11.13
N VAL A 210 -6.97 4.08 10.93
CA VAL A 210 -7.77 4.99 11.78
C VAL A 210 -7.83 4.56 13.24
N ARG A 211 -7.84 3.24 13.49
CA ARG A 211 -7.83 2.68 14.84
C ARG A 211 -6.48 2.89 15.52
N THR A 212 -5.39 2.55 14.83
CA THR A 212 -4.02 2.62 15.37
C THR A 212 -3.59 4.06 15.64
N THR A 213 -4.01 4.99 14.78
CA THR A 213 -3.60 6.39 14.87
C THR A 213 -4.47 7.26 15.75
N GLY A 214 -5.67 6.79 16.12
CA GLY A 214 -6.66 7.63 16.78
C GLY A 214 -7.06 8.83 15.91
N LEU A 215 -7.31 8.61 14.61
CA LEU A 215 -7.54 9.69 13.63
C LEU A 215 -8.55 10.74 14.12
N HIS A 216 -9.62 10.31 14.79
CA HIS A 216 -10.64 11.20 15.33
C HIS A 216 -10.11 12.17 16.38
N GLU A 217 -9.20 11.73 17.26
CA GLU A 217 -8.56 12.60 18.26
C GLU A 217 -7.63 13.60 17.57
N ALA A 218 -6.81 13.12 16.63
CA ALA A 218 -5.88 13.96 15.87
C ALA A 218 -6.62 15.03 15.03
N ALA A 219 -7.70 14.64 14.34
CA ALA A 219 -8.46 15.55 13.49
C ALA A 219 -9.31 16.56 14.27
N THR A 220 -9.68 16.25 15.52
CA THR A 220 -10.51 17.14 16.36
C THR A 220 -9.70 17.96 17.37
N ALA A 221 -8.38 17.79 17.39
CA ALA A 221 -7.48 18.60 18.20
C ALA A 221 -7.58 20.09 17.85
N SER A 222 -7.29 20.96 18.83
CA SER A 222 -7.37 22.42 18.66
C SER A 222 -6.36 22.96 17.65
N HIS A 223 -5.22 22.29 17.50
CA HIS A 223 -4.17 22.61 16.53
C HIS A 223 -3.84 21.35 15.75
N VAL A 224 -4.35 21.29 14.52
CA VAL A 224 -4.05 20.22 13.56
C VAL A 224 -3.40 20.84 12.33
N ASP A 225 -2.29 20.23 11.88
CA ASP A 225 -1.60 20.68 10.69
C ASP A 225 -2.34 20.28 9.41
N ASP A 226 -2.05 21.00 8.34
CA ASP A 226 -2.61 20.79 7.00
C ASP A 226 -2.38 19.37 6.47
N GLU A 227 -1.22 18.78 6.75
CA GLU A 227 -0.83 17.46 6.21
C GLU A 227 -1.70 16.34 6.80
N ILE A 228 -1.96 16.39 8.11
CA ILE A 228 -2.89 15.47 8.79
C ILE A 228 -4.29 15.64 8.21
N MET A 229 -4.77 16.86 8.00
CA MET A 229 -6.13 17.07 7.49
C MET A 229 -6.29 16.67 6.03
N ASP A 230 -5.28 16.93 5.19
CA ASP A 230 -5.25 16.48 3.80
C ASP A 230 -5.20 14.94 3.72
N HIS A 231 -4.51 14.28 4.65
CA HIS A 231 -4.54 12.82 4.76
C HIS A 231 -5.86 12.28 5.31
N ALA A 232 -6.45 12.95 6.30
CA ALA A 232 -7.77 12.62 6.83
C ALA A 232 -8.84 12.67 5.73
N GLY A 233 -8.80 13.68 4.86
CA GLY A 233 -9.68 13.76 3.69
C GLY A 233 -9.54 12.57 2.75
N ARG A 234 -8.30 12.13 2.48
CA ARG A 234 -8.02 10.91 1.68
C ARG A 234 -8.54 9.65 2.36
N ILE A 235 -8.34 9.50 3.67
CA ILE A 235 -8.88 8.37 4.44
C ILE A 235 -10.40 8.32 4.35
N LEU A 236 -11.08 9.44 4.58
CA LEU A 236 -12.55 9.53 4.48
C LEU A 236 -13.03 9.14 3.09
N LEU A 237 -12.33 9.60 2.04
CA LEU A 237 -12.66 9.26 0.66
C LEU A 237 -12.50 7.77 0.36
N VAL A 238 -11.43 7.12 0.83
CA VAL A 238 -11.28 5.67 0.70
C VAL A 238 -12.45 4.93 1.37
N MET A 239 -12.86 5.39 2.55
CA MET A 239 -13.97 4.80 3.30
C MET A 239 -15.34 4.94 2.61
N THR A 240 -15.51 5.85 1.64
CA THR A 240 -16.76 5.98 0.88
C THR A 240 -16.93 4.90 -0.20
N GLY A 241 -15.92 4.08 -0.46
CA GLY A 241 -15.95 2.99 -1.46
C GLY A 241 -15.25 1.71 -0.99
N SER A 242 -15.32 1.41 0.31
CA SER A 242 -14.62 0.28 0.96
C SER A 242 -15.50 -0.96 1.22
N SER A 243 -16.74 -0.99 0.72
CA SER A 243 -17.68 -2.10 0.89
C SER A 243 -17.06 -3.41 0.41
N GLY A 244 -17.08 -4.44 1.27
CA GLY A 244 -16.49 -5.75 0.98
C GLY A 244 -14.96 -5.86 1.12
N MET A 245 -14.24 -4.76 1.36
CA MET A 245 -12.77 -4.76 1.50
C MET A 245 -12.30 -4.40 2.92
N GLY A 246 -12.97 -3.46 3.59
CA GLY A 246 -12.51 -2.98 4.89
C GLY A 246 -13.48 -2.05 5.60
N ALA A 247 -12.94 -1.09 6.36
CA ALA A 247 -13.73 -0.14 7.12
C ALA A 247 -14.45 0.84 6.20
N THR A 248 -15.75 0.96 6.39
CA THR A 248 -16.62 1.86 5.63
C THR A 248 -16.98 3.09 6.45
N LEU A 249 -17.36 4.16 5.77
CA LEU A 249 -17.79 5.40 6.44
C LEU A 249 -19.02 5.16 7.32
N SER A 250 -19.95 4.32 6.86
CA SER A 250 -21.18 3.94 7.59
C SER A 250 -20.90 3.24 8.92
N ARG A 251 -19.81 2.47 8.98
CA ARG A 251 -19.41 1.65 10.14
C ARG A 251 -18.37 2.33 11.02
N TYR A 252 -17.80 3.47 10.60
CA TYR A 252 -16.84 4.21 11.39
C TYR A 252 -17.56 5.12 12.40
N PRO A 253 -17.47 4.86 13.72
CA PRO A 253 -18.27 5.58 14.72
C PRO A 253 -18.02 7.09 14.76
N HIS A 254 -16.79 7.52 14.42
CA HIS A 254 -16.38 8.92 14.48
C HIS A 254 -16.47 9.63 13.11
N ALA A 255 -17.08 9.02 12.10
CA ALA A 255 -17.15 9.55 10.74
C ALA A 255 -17.66 11.00 10.67
N GLU A 256 -18.77 11.30 11.36
CA GLU A 256 -19.38 12.64 11.35
C GLU A 256 -18.46 13.70 12.01
N ALA A 257 -17.81 13.35 13.13
CA ALA A 257 -16.89 14.24 13.82
C ALA A 257 -15.67 14.57 12.94
N VAL A 258 -15.11 13.57 12.26
CA VAL A 258 -13.95 13.74 11.37
C VAL A 258 -14.34 14.51 10.09
N LEU A 259 -15.50 14.22 9.49
CA LEU A 259 -16.03 15.00 8.36
C LEU A 259 -16.26 16.46 8.71
N ALA A 260 -16.85 16.72 9.88
CA ALA A 260 -17.07 18.08 10.36
C ALA A 260 -15.74 18.82 10.61
N ALA A 261 -14.76 18.15 11.21
CA ALA A 261 -13.43 18.72 11.44
C ALA A 261 -12.71 19.02 10.12
N HIS A 262 -12.73 18.09 9.16
CA HIS A 262 -12.16 18.27 7.84
C HIS A 262 -12.77 19.43 7.08
N LEU A 263 -14.10 19.50 7.01
CA LEU A 263 -14.78 20.63 6.37
C LEU A 263 -14.43 21.96 7.06
N ARG A 264 -14.46 22.03 8.39
CA ARG A 264 -14.06 23.23 9.15
C ARG A 264 -12.61 23.64 8.88
N HIS A 265 -11.70 22.68 8.75
CA HIS A 265 -10.31 22.97 8.43
C HIS A 265 -10.22 23.60 7.02
N LEU A 266 -10.75 22.93 6.00
CA LEU A 266 -10.71 23.44 4.62
C LEU A 266 -11.32 24.84 4.44
N THR A 267 -12.31 25.23 5.25
CA THR A 267 -12.86 26.60 5.16
C THR A 267 -11.87 27.71 5.53
N ARG A 268 -10.82 27.38 6.29
CA ARG A 268 -9.80 28.31 6.81
C ARG A 268 -8.43 28.16 6.12
N THR A 269 -8.26 27.12 5.31
CA THR A 269 -6.99 26.81 4.66
C THR A 269 -7.01 27.31 3.22
N GLU A 270 -5.81 27.58 2.67
CA GLU A 270 -5.66 27.95 1.27
C GLU A 270 -6.14 26.81 0.33
N PRO A 271 -6.89 27.12 -0.74
CA PRO A 271 -7.33 26.10 -1.70
C PRO A 271 -6.13 25.52 -2.46
N SER A 272 -6.19 24.23 -2.78
CA SER A 272 -5.25 23.56 -3.67
C SER A 272 -5.99 22.60 -4.61
N ALA A 273 -5.38 22.22 -5.73
CA ALA A 273 -5.98 21.27 -6.66
C ALA A 273 -6.32 19.93 -5.96
N GLY A 274 -5.42 19.42 -5.12
CA GLY A 274 -5.63 18.18 -4.36
C GLY A 274 -6.78 18.28 -3.36
N ARG A 275 -6.89 19.41 -2.64
CA ARG A 275 -8.00 19.67 -1.71
C ARG A 275 -9.33 19.80 -2.45
N TYR A 276 -9.35 20.49 -3.59
CA TYR A 276 -10.53 20.58 -4.45
C TYR A 276 -10.99 19.20 -4.91
N CYS A 277 -10.09 18.38 -5.45
CA CYS A 277 -10.38 17.01 -5.88
C CYS A 277 -10.94 16.14 -4.75
N THR A 278 -10.32 16.21 -3.56
CA THR A 278 -10.74 15.44 -2.39
C THR A 278 -12.14 15.88 -1.93
N ALA A 279 -12.36 17.18 -1.76
CA ALA A 279 -13.66 17.73 -1.35
C ALA A 279 -14.77 17.45 -2.38
N ALA A 280 -14.47 17.58 -3.67
CA ALA A 280 -15.39 17.26 -4.75
C ALA A 280 -15.76 15.78 -4.78
N SER A 281 -14.79 14.89 -4.61
CA SER A 281 -15.02 13.45 -4.59
C SER A 281 -15.83 13.05 -3.35
N LEU A 282 -15.53 13.62 -2.18
CA LEU A 282 -16.35 13.42 -0.97
C LEU A 282 -17.78 13.90 -1.20
N ALA A 283 -17.99 15.11 -1.71
CA ALA A 283 -19.34 15.64 -1.98
C ALA A 283 -20.15 14.76 -2.94
N GLY A 284 -19.50 14.17 -3.96
CA GLY A 284 -20.13 13.23 -4.89
C GLY A 284 -20.52 11.92 -4.19
N ASN A 285 -19.56 11.30 -3.49
CA ASN A 285 -19.76 10.01 -2.84
C ASN A 285 -20.69 10.06 -1.61
N LEU A 286 -20.88 11.22 -0.99
CA LEU A 286 -21.85 11.41 0.10
C LEU A 286 -23.30 11.64 -0.41
N GLY A 287 -23.50 11.68 -1.73
CA GLY A 287 -24.81 11.87 -2.37
C GLY A 287 -25.51 10.55 -2.74
N GLU A 288 -26.61 10.66 -3.48
CA GLU A 288 -27.40 9.51 -3.96
C GLU A 288 -26.62 8.60 -4.93
N ASP A 289 -25.56 9.12 -5.57
CA ASP A 289 -24.69 8.36 -6.48
C ASP A 289 -23.55 7.61 -5.74
N GLY A 290 -23.50 7.68 -4.39
CA GLY A 290 -22.49 7.03 -3.57
C GLY A 290 -22.70 5.52 -3.39
N ASP A 291 -21.65 4.80 -2.96
CA ASP A 291 -21.76 3.37 -2.63
C ASP A 291 -22.56 3.17 -1.33
N GLU A 292 -23.82 2.76 -1.48
CA GLU A 292 -24.75 2.52 -0.36
C GLU A 292 -24.17 1.54 0.67
N GLY A 293 -23.38 0.54 0.24
CA GLY A 293 -22.73 -0.40 1.17
C GLY A 293 -21.68 0.27 2.07
N SER A 294 -21.01 1.30 1.54
CA SER A 294 -19.97 2.04 2.24
C SER A 294 -20.49 3.20 3.07
N ILE A 295 -21.43 3.98 2.53
CA ILE A 295 -21.91 5.20 3.19
C ILE A 295 -23.25 5.00 3.92
N GLY A 296 -24.03 3.97 3.59
CA GLY A 296 -25.40 3.84 4.07
C GLY A 296 -26.31 4.92 3.47
N PRO A 297 -27.42 5.29 4.14
CA PRO A 297 -28.39 6.22 3.57
C PRO A 297 -27.80 7.62 3.34
N ALA A 298 -27.83 8.11 2.09
CA ALA A 298 -27.29 9.42 1.70
C ALA A 298 -27.83 10.59 2.54
N ARG A 299 -29.10 10.51 2.98
CA ARG A 299 -29.74 11.51 3.87
C ARG A 299 -28.93 11.80 5.14
N ARG A 300 -28.16 10.83 5.66
CA ARG A 300 -27.30 10.99 6.84
C ARG A 300 -26.21 12.04 6.60
N TRP A 301 -25.70 12.12 5.39
CA TRP A 301 -24.53 12.91 5.03
C TRP A 301 -24.84 14.24 4.37
N ARG A 302 -26.13 14.55 4.16
CA ARG A 302 -26.61 15.74 3.44
C ARG A 302 -25.95 17.03 3.93
N HIS A 303 -25.89 17.24 5.24
CA HIS A 303 -25.27 18.45 5.81
C HIS A 303 -23.80 18.61 5.43
N HIS A 304 -23.00 17.52 5.52
CA HIS A 304 -21.58 17.56 5.15
C HIS A 304 -21.39 17.72 3.64
N ARG A 305 -22.21 17.01 2.84
CA ARG A 305 -22.21 17.14 1.39
C ARG A 305 -22.48 18.57 0.95
N ASP A 306 -23.53 19.19 1.48
CA ASP A 306 -23.90 20.56 1.13
C ASP A 306 -22.81 21.54 1.57
N GLY A 307 -22.19 21.31 2.72
CA GLY A 307 -21.03 22.08 3.18
C GLY A 307 -19.83 22.03 2.23
N TYR A 308 -19.46 20.84 1.73
CA TYR A 308 -18.40 20.71 0.71
C TYR A 308 -18.80 21.39 -0.61
N LEU A 309 -20.06 21.28 -1.03
CA LEU A 309 -20.54 21.94 -2.25
C LEU A 309 -20.49 23.47 -2.12
N SER A 310 -20.88 24.03 -0.97
CA SER A 310 -20.75 25.47 -0.71
C SER A 310 -19.28 25.91 -0.72
N LEU A 311 -18.37 25.12 -0.16
CA LEU A 311 -16.93 25.39 -0.22
C LEU A 311 -16.41 25.42 -1.66
N LEU A 312 -16.74 24.38 -2.45
CA LEU A 312 -16.30 24.24 -3.85
C LEU A 312 -16.88 25.31 -4.78
N ALA A 313 -17.99 25.95 -4.39
CA ALA A 313 -18.61 27.03 -5.15
C ALA A 313 -17.99 28.41 -4.90
N ARG A 314 -17.08 28.55 -3.93
CA ARG A 314 -16.38 29.82 -3.70
C ARG A 314 -15.46 30.18 -4.88
N ASP A 315 -15.29 31.47 -5.13
CA ASP A 315 -14.51 31.97 -6.27
C ASP A 315 -13.03 31.58 -6.21
N ASP A 316 -12.43 31.61 -5.01
CA ASP A 316 -11.05 31.20 -4.77
C ASP A 316 -10.82 29.71 -5.07
N TRP A 317 -11.73 28.84 -4.64
CA TRP A 317 -11.70 27.40 -4.94
C TRP A 317 -11.95 27.11 -6.44
N CYS A 318 -12.91 27.81 -7.05
CA CYS A 318 -13.16 27.72 -8.49
C CYS A 318 -11.96 28.16 -9.32
N GLY A 319 -11.27 29.24 -8.91
CA GLY A 319 -10.07 29.74 -9.56
C GLY A 319 -8.98 28.68 -9.62
N VAL A 320 -8.62 28.11 -8.46
CA VAL A 320 -7.61 27.05 -8.36
C VAL A 320 -7.96 25.82 -9.22
N ALA A 321 -9.23 25.39 -9.21
CA ALA A 321 -9.68 24.26 -10.03
C ALA A 321 -9.54 24.53 -11.54
N ARG A 322 -9.84 25.74 -12.01
CA ARG A 322 -9.72 26.12 -13.42
C ARG A 322 -8.26 26.26 -13.85
N GLU A 323 -7.42 26.83 -13.00
CA GLU A 323 -5.98 26.92 -13.23
C GLU A 323 -5.34 25.54 -13.30
N ALA A 324 -5.66 24.65 -12.36
CA ALA A 324 -5.19 23.27 -12.36
C ALA A 324 -5.66 22.50 -13.61
N LEU A 325 -6.90 22.71 -14.05
CA LEU A 325 -7.40 22.15 -15.31
C LEU A 325 -6.60 22.66 -16.52
N ALA A 326 -6.29 23.96 -16.58
CA ALA A 326 -5.48 24.54 -17.64
C ALA A 326 -4.04 23.98 -17.63
N ALA A 327 -3.50 23.71 -16.44
CA ALA A 327 -2.21 23.07 -16.22
C ALA A 327 -2.24 21.54 -16.46
N LYS A 328 -3.38 20.96 -16.84
CA LYS A 328 -3.57 19.51 -17.04
C LYS A 328 -3.23 18.68 -15.79
N ASP A 329 -3.59 19.19 -14.62
CA ASP A 329 -3.49 18.42 -13.38
C ASP A 329 -4.25 17.09 -13.51
N PRO A 330 -3.61 15.93 -13.26
CA PRO A 330 -4.23 14.63 -13.49
C PRO A 330 -5.51 14.40 -12.68
N GLY A 331 -5.55 14.88 -11.43
CA GLY A 331 -6.71 14.69 -10.55
C GLY A 331 -7.91 15.50 -11.04
N ILE A 332 -7.67 16.75 -11.44
CA ILE A 332 -8.72 17.61 -11.98
C ILE A 332 -9.20 17.12 -13.35
N LEU A 333 -8.29 16.66 -14.22
CA LEU A 333 -8.65 16.03 -15.50
C LEU A 333 -9.58 14.84 -15.30
N TRP A 334 -9.21 13.92 -14.41
CA TRP A 334 -10.04 12.77 -14.10
C TRP A 334 -11.40 13.20 -13.54
N LEU A 335 -11.43 14.20 -12.65
CA LEU A 335 -12.67 14.71 -12.07
C LEU A 335 -13.63 15.23 -13.14
N VAL A 336 -13.17 16.03 -14.11
CA VAL A 336 -14.03 16.60 -15.17
C VAL A 336 -14.49 15.56 -16.20
N GLU A 337 -13.80 14.42 -16.31
CA GLU A 337 -14.24 13.29 -17.12
C GLU A 337 -15.44 12.56 -16.50
N THR A 338 -15.66 12.69 -15.19
CA THR A 338 -16.85 12.16 -14.52
C THR A 338 -18.10 13.01 -14.76
N ALA A 339 -19.28 12.38 -14.77
CA ALA A 339 -20.55 13.11 -14.87
C ALA A 339 -20.79 14.04 -13.67
N TRP A 340 -20.32 13.64 -12.49
CA TRP A 340 -20.37 14.44 -11.28
C TRP A 340 -19.52 15.72 -11.40
N GLY A 341 -18.25 15.59 -11.78
CA GLY A 341 -17.33 16.73 -11.86
C GLY A 341 -17.80 17.81 -12.83
N ARG A 342 -18.43 17.44 -13.95
CA ARG A 342 -19.02 18.40 -14.91
C ARG A 342 -20.14 19.26 -14.33
N ARG A 343 -20.78 18.83 -13.24
CA ARG A 343 -21.85 19.59 -12.57
C ARG A 343 -21.30 20.60 -11.56
N LEU A 344 -20.01 20.55 -11.22
CA LEU A 344 -19.40 21.48 -10.27
C LEU A 344 -19.31 22.89 -10.86
N ALA A 345 -19.50 23.90 -10.02
CA ALA A 345 -19.52 25.31 -10.42
C ALA A 345 -18.27 25.76 -11.19
N ALA A 346 -17.10 25.20 -10.87
CA ALA A 346 -15.86 25.49 -11.59
C ALA A 346 -15.90 25.11 -13.09
N PHE A 347 -16.73 24.12 -13.45
CA PHE A 347 -16.73 23.46 -14.77
C PHE A 347 -18.09 23.44 -15.48
N ALA A 348 -19.16 23.90 -14.81
CA ALA A 348 -20.51 23.93 -15.37
C ALA A 348 -20.53 24.66 -16.73
N GLY A 349 -21.14 24.02 -17.74
CA GLY A 349 -21.29 24.59 -19.09
C GLY A 349 -20.18 24.28 -20.10
N ARG A 350 -19.18 23.45 -19.77
CA ARG A 350 -18.18 22.99 -20.76
C ARG A 350 -18.69 21.81 -21.61
N PRO A 351 -18.53 21.84 -22.94
CA PRO A 351 -18.89 20.71 -23.82
C PRO A 351 -17.98 19.50 -23.59
N SER A 352 -18.53 18.29 -23.75
CA SER A 352 -17.79 17.02 -23.64
C SER A 352 -16.66 16.93 -24.70
N PRO A 353 -15.46 16.42 -24.38
CA PRO A 353 -14.38 16.25 -25.34
C PRO A 353 -14.64 15.21 -26.46
N GLN A 354 -15.84 14.63 -26.54
CA GLN A 354 -16.18 13.58 -27.52
C GLN A 354 -17.01 14.06 -28.74
N SER A 355 -17.18 15.37 -28.97
CA SER A 355 -17.98 15.86 -30.11
C SER A 355 -17.19 16.48 -31.27
N SER A 356 -15.86 16.33 -31.32
CA SER A 356 -15.04 16.89 -32.39
C SER A 356 -14.09 15.84 -32.98
N ASP A 357 -14.65 14.80 -33.61
CA ASP A 357 -14.01 14.17 -34.79
C ASP A 357 -14.94 13.16 -35.49
N ARG A 358 -15.88 13.67 -36.30
CA ARG A 358 -16.46 12.95 -37.46
C ARG A 358 -16.92 13.96 -38.51
N SER A 359 -15.96 14.60 -39.15
CA SER A 359 -16.16 15.21 -40.47
C SER A 359 -15.09 14.67 -41.40
N SER A 360 -15.42 13.55 -42.06
CA SER A 360 -14.65 13.04 -43.21
C SER A 360 -14.81 14.01 -44.40
N PRO A 361 -13.74 14.36 -45.13
CA PRO A 361 -13.88 14.96 -46.45
C PRO A 361 -14.18 13.88 -47.50
N GLN A 362 -15.03 14.26 -48.46
CA GLN A 362 -15.31 13.55 -49.72
C GLN A 362 -14.10 13.56 -50.65
#